data_AF-A0A9P0Z5P5-F1
#
_entry.id   AF-A0A9P0Z5P5-F1
#
_cell.length_a   1.000
_cell.length_b   1.000
_cell.length_c   1.000
_cell.angle_alpha   90.00
_cell.angle_beta   90.00
_cell.angle_gamma   90.00
#
_symmetry.space_group_name_H-M   'P 1'
#
loop_
_entity.id
_entity.type
_entity.pdbx_description
1 polymer ?
#
loop_
_entity_poly.entity_id
_entity_poly.type
_entity_poly.pdbx_seq_one_letter_code
_entity_poly.pdbx_strand_id
1 'polypeptide(L)'
;MADFTSHFGDATYLDGRAILAPTLSMVDMINDYMVSKDQSDVRTYLSSDGICQSESDDQLLSELHTPEFLNGFKCSGVPNHELKLKVGVPVMLMRNIDHLSDLCNGTRLMVTKLADHVIEASILNGFNQGKNS
;
A
#
# COMPACT_ATOMS: atom_id res chain seq x y z
N MET A 1 -7.71 11.69 -25.58
CA MET A 1 -7.15 10.73 -24.60
C MET A 1 -7.30 11.39 -23.25
N ALA A 2 -8.13 10.83 -22.37
CA ALA A 2 -8.35 11.43 -21.05
C ALA A 2 -7.05 11.44 -20.25
N ASP A 3 -6.72 12.57 -19.61
CA ASP A 3 -5.52 12.71 -18.79
C ASP A 3 -5.76 12.02 -17.43
N PHE A 4 -4.78 11.30 -16.92
CA PHE A 4 -4.87 10.69 -15.58
C PHE A 4 -5.13 11.76 -14.50
N THR A 5 -4.56 12.96 -14.68
CA THR A 5 -4.72 14.07 -13.75
C THR A 5 -6.17 14.57 -13.64
N SER A 6 -6.98 14.45 -14.71
CA SER A 6 -8.38 14.89 -14.70
C SER A 6 -9.36 13.87 -14.12
N HIS A 7 -8.88 12.64 -13.85
CA HIS A 7 -9.68 11.54 -13.31
C HIS A 7 -9.09 10.97 -12.02
N PHE A 8 -8.29 11.77 -11.31
CA PHE A 8 -7.77 11.37 -10.03
C PHE A 8 -8.91 11.20 -9.02
N GLY A 9 -8.90 10.10 -8.25
CA GLY A 9 -9.99 9.76 -7.32
C GLY A 9 -11.30 9.31 -7.99
N ASP A 10 -11.36 9.21 -9.32
CA ASP A 10 -12.53 8.67 -10.02
C ASP A 10 -12.46 7.13 -10.03
N ALA A 11 -13.19 6.52 -9.11
CA ALA A 11 -13.24 5.06 -8.97
C ALA A 11 -13.67 4.37 -10.27
N THR A 12 -14.59 4.96 -11.02
CA THR A 12 -15.10 4.38 -12.27
C THR A 12 -14.09 4.45 -13.40
N TYR A 13 -13.30 5.53 -13.43
CA TYR A 13 -12.20 5.64 -14.37
C TYR A 13 -11.07 4.68 -14.03
N LEU A 14 -10.73 4.51 -12.74
CA LEU A 14 -9.62 3.68 -12.30
C LEU A 14 -9.95 2.17 -12.28
N ASP A 15 -11.23 1.82 -12.28
CA ASP A 15 -11.71 0.44 -12.43
C ASP A 15 -11.12 -0.21 -13.70
N GLY A 16 -10.51 -1.39 -13.51
CA GLY A 16 -9.98 -2.20 -14.61
C GLY A 16 -8.68 -1.68 -15.22
N ARG A 17 -8.12 -0.58 -14.70
CA ARG A 17 -6.86 -0.01 -15.21
C ARG A 17 -5.70 -0.35 -14.30
N ALA A 18 -4.62 -0.88 -14.87
CA ALA A 18 -3.38 -1.15 -14.16
C ALA A 18 -2.17 -0.91 -15.08
N ILE A 19 -1.05 -0.51 -14.49
CA ILE A 19 0.22 -0.42 -15.19
C ILE A 19 1.05 -1.62 -14.75
N LEU A 20 1.51 -2.41 -15.72
CA LEU A 20 2.40 -3.54 -15.48
C LEU A 20 3.83 -3.12 -15.83
N ALA A 21 4.76 -3.42 -14.94
CA ALA A 21 6.18 -3.17 -15.16
C ALA A 21 7.00 -4.44 -14.86
N PRO A 22 8.14 -4.64 -15.54
CA PRO A 22 8.91 -5.88 -15.48
C PRO A 22 9.68 -6.07 -14.17
N THR A 23 9.95 -5.00 -13.40
CA THR A 23 10.69 -5.06 -12.13
C THR A 23 9.97 -4.29 -11.03
N LEU A 24 10.17 -4.72 -9.77
CA LEU A 24 9.65 -4.00 -8.60
C LEU A 24 10.16 -2.56 -8.52
N SER A 25 11.42 -2.32 -8.89
CA SER A 25 11.99 -0.97 -8.91
C SER A 25 11.30 -0.03 -9.89
N MET A 26 10.86 -0.54 -11.05
CA MET A 26 10.07 0.24 -12.00
C MET A 26 8.64 0.46 -11.50
N VAL A 27 8.03 -0.53 -10.83
CA VAL A 27 6.74 -0.38 -10.17
C VAL A 27 6.79 0.72 -9.12
N ASP A 28 7.77 0.70 -8.22
CA ASP A 28 8.00 1.73 -7.19
C ASP A 28 8.10 3.13 -7.84
N MET A 29 8.97 3.26 -8.85
CA MET A 29 9.18 4.55 -9.55
C MET A 29 7.90 5.09 -10.21
N ILE A 30 7.13 4.22 -10.87
CA ILE A 30 5.88 4.63 -11.53
C ILE A 30 4.83 5.00 -10.49
N ASN A 31 4.69 4.22 -9.42
CA ASN A 31 3.73 4.49 -8.35
C ASN A 31 4.05 5.83 -7.66
N ASP A 32 5.31 6.06 -7.30
CA ASP A 32 5.76 7.32 -6.71
C ASP A 32 5.50 8.51 -7.65
N TYR A 33 5.79 8.34 -8.94
CA TYR A 33 5.50 9.36 -9.95
C TYR A 33 4.00 9.68 -10.02
N MET A 34 3.13 8.66 -10.07
CA MET A 34 1.68 8.87 -10.15
C MET A 34 1.12 9.54 -8.90
N VAL A 35 1.57 9.13 -7.71
CA VAL A 35 1.16 9.75 -6.42
C VAL A 35 1.67 11.19 -6.33
N SER A 36 2.83 11.50 -6.91
CA SER A 36 3.38 12.87 -6.94
C SER A 36 2.59 13.84 -7.83
N LYS A 37 1.79 13.34 -8.79
CA LYS A 37 0.95 14.18 -9.64
C LYS A 37 -0.30 14.70 -8.96
N ASP A 38 -0.74 14.01 -7.91
CA ASP A 38 -1.82 14.47 -7.07
C ASP A 38 -1.32 15.54 -6.09
N GLN A 39 -2.11 16.58 -5.89
CA GLN A 39 -1.81 17.68 -4.99
C GLN A 39 -2.38 17.48 -3.58
N SER A 40 -3.13 16.39 -3.33
CA SER A 40 -3.66 16.11 -2.00
C SER A 40 -2.57 15.78 -0.97
N ASP A 41 -2.92 15.94 0.30
CA ASP A 41 -2.02 15.74 1.43
C ASP A 41 -1.54 14.29 1.52
N VAL A 42 -0.23 14.11 1.61
CA VAL A 42 0.38 12.80 1.81
C VAL A 42 0.42 12.46 3.29
N ARG A 43 0.09 11.21 3.62
CA ARG A 43 0.36 10.61 4.92
C ARG A 43 1.35 9.48 4.77
N THR A 44 2.37 9.49 5.61
CA THR A 44 3.39 8.44 5.69
C THR A 44 3.12 7.54 6.89
N TYR A 45 3.07 6.23 6.66
CA TYR A 45 3.07 5.20 7.69
C TYR A 45 4.42 4.50 7.68
N LEU A 46 5.04 4.35 8.85
CA LEU A 46 6.33 3.67 9.02
C LEU A 46 6.09 2.27 9.56
N SER A 47 6.86 1.28 9.07
CA SER A 47 6.85 -0.05 9.66
C SER A 47 7.49 -0.05 11.04
N SER A 48 7.13 -1.02 11.86
CA SER A 48 7.90 -1.33 13.08
C SER A 48 9.30 -1.81 12.68
N ASP A 49 10.32 -1.33 13.39
CA ASP A 49 11.75 -1.64 13.18
C ASP A 49 12.38 -2.34 14.40
N GLY A 50 11.56 -2.72 15.39
CA GLY A 50 11.98 -3.48 16.57
C GLY A 50 11.75 -4.99 16.46
N ILE A 51 12.65 -5.76 17.08
CA ILE A 51 12.53 -7.22 17.25
C ILE A 51 11.76 -7.51 18.54
N CYS A 52 10.86 -8.49 18.52
CA CYS A 52 10.19 -8.94 19.73
C CYS A 52 11.18 -9.69 20.64
N GLN A 53 11.43 -9.15 21.84
CA GLN A 53 12.39 -9.72 22.81
C GLN A 53 12.01 -11.13 23.31
N SER A 54 10.81 -11.62 23.02
CA SER A 54 10.35 -12.94 23.45
C SER A 54 10.85 -14.09 22.57
N GLU A 55 11.41 -13.81 21.38
CA GLU A 55 11.78 -14.86 20.41
C GLU A 55 13.28 -15.06 20.25
N SER A 56 14.14 -14.29 20.91
CA SER A 56 15.59 -14.39 20.72
C SER A 56 16.38 -13.98 21.96
N ASP A 57 16.90 -14.96 22.69
CA ASP A 57 18.06 -14.79 23.59
C ASP A 57 19.38 -14.70 22.78
N ASP A 58 19.30 -14.77 21.44
CA ASP A 58 20.43 -14.71 20.53
C ASP A 58 20.84 -13.26 20.22
N GLN A 59 21.81 -12.75 20.98
CA GLN A 59 22.51 -11.48 20.72
C GLN A 59 22.97 -11.36 19.26
N LEU A 60 23.32 -12.47 18.60
CA LEU A 60 23.77 -12.49 17.20
C LEU A 60 22.68 -12.01 16.22
N LEU A 61 21.40 -12.35 16.45
CA LEU A 61 20.29 -11.89 15.60
C LEU A 61 20.00 -10.41 15.80
N SER A 62 20.21 -9.90 17.02
CA SER A 62 20.05 -8.48 17.33
C SER A 62 21.12 -7.60 16.65
N GLU A 63 22.34 -8.13 16.46
CA GLU A 63 23.41 -7.44 15.73
C GLU A 63 23.22 -7.46 14.21
N LEU A 64 22.54 -8.48 13.67
CA LEU A 64 22.28 -8.62 12.23
C LEU A 64 21.06 -7.84 11.75
N HIS A 65 20.05 -7.67 12.60
CA HIS A 65 18.79 -7.00 12.27
C HIS A 65 18.81 -5.54 12.74
N THR A 66 19.74 -4.74 12.22
CA THR A 66 19.75 -3.31 12.52
C THR A 66 18.53 -2.61 11.92
N PRO A 67 18.05 -1.51 12.51
CA PRO A 67 16.96 -0.71 11.93
C PRO A 67 17.26 -0.29 10.49
N GLU A 68 18.51 0.03 10.15
CA GLU A 68 18.88 0.39 8.78
C GLU A 68 18.70 -0.76 7.79
N PHE A 69 19.03 -1.99 8.22
CA PHE A 69 18.82 -3.19 7.41
C PHE A 69 17.33 -3.48 7.21
N LEU A 70 16.54 -3.42 8.30
CA LEU A 70 15.09 -3.65 8.26
C LEU A 70 14.37 -2.58 7.42
N ASN A 71 14.75 -1.32 7.58
CA ASN A 71 14.16 -0.19 6.87
C ASN A 71 14.51 -0.19 5.37
N GLY A 72 15.65 -0.79 5.00
CA GLY A 72 16.09 -0.98 3.62
C GLY A 72 15.55 -2.26 2.94
N PHE A 73 14.88 -3.14 3.68
CA PHE A 73 14.43 -4.42 3.15
C PHE A 73 13.32 -4.26 2.12
N LYS A 74 13.55 -4.76 0.89
CA LYS A 74 12.58 -4.74 -0.21
C LYS A 74 12.38 -6.16 -0.75
N CYS A 75 11.17 -6.69 -0.61
CA CYS A 75 10.82 -8.01 -1.13
C CYS A 75 9.37 -8.02 -1.61
N SER A 76 9.08 -8.85 -2.62
CA SER A 76 7.71 -9.04 -3.12
C SER A 76 6.80 -9.58 -2.00
N GLY A 77 5.60 -9.01 -1.86
CA GLY A 77 4.62 -9.43 -0.86
C GLY A 77 4.84 -8.88 0.55
N VAL A 78 5.85 -8.02 0.74
CA VAL A 78 6.09 -7.29 1.99
C VAL A 78 6.02 -5.79 1.71
N PRO A 79 5.25 -5.01 2.49
CA PRO A 79 5.29 -3.55 2.36
C PRO A 79 6.71 -3.01 2.60
N ASN A 80 7.08 -1.98 1.86
CA ASN A 80 8.28 -1.19 2.17
C ASN A 80 8.12 -0.55 3.56
N HIS A 81 9.25 -0.24 4.21
CA HIS A 81 9.26 0.43 5.51
C HIS A 81 8.43 1.72 5.52
N GLU A 82 8.51 2.48 4.42
CA GLU A 82 7.72 3.70 4.25
C GLU A 82 6.54 3.45 3.31
N LEU A 83 5.32 3.68 3.80
CA LEU A 83 4.09 3.62 3.02
C LEU A 83 3.48 5.02 2.92
N LYS A 84 3.58 5.64 1.74
CA LYS A 84 2.99 6.95 1.41
C LYS A 84 1.62 6.77 0.78
N LEU A 85 0.59 7.34 1.40
CA LEU A 85 -0.78 7.28 0.92
C LEU A 85 -1.40 8.67 0.83
N LYS A 86 -2.38 8.78 -0.06
CA LYS A 86 -3.21 9.96 -0.28
C LYS A 86 -4.66 9.53 -0.42
N VAL A 87 -5.61 10.41 -0.09
CA VAL A 87 -7.03 10.11 -0.33
C VAL A 87 -7.30 10.07 -1.83
N GLY A 88 -8.07 9.10 -2.31
CA GLY A 88 -8.39 8.92 -3.72
C GLY A 88 -7.40 8.08 -4.53
N VAL A 89 -6.27 7.64 -3.94
CA VAL A 89 -5.36 6.72 -4.64
C VAL A 89 -5.87 5.27 -4.58
N PRO A 90 -5.71 4.51 -5.67
CA PRO A 90 -5.94 3.07 -5.65
C PRO A 90 -4.79 2.36 -4.92
N VAL A 91 -5.12 1.43 -4.04
CA VAL A 91 -4.20 0.53 -3.34
C VAL A 91 -4.60 -0.92 -3.56
N MET A 92 -3.69 -1.84 -3.26
CA MET A 92 -3.94 -3.29 -3.36
C MET A 92 -3.55 -3.96 -2.05
N LEU A 93 -4.40 -4.86 -1.55
CA LEU A 93 -4.08 -5.68 -0.39
C LEU A 93 -2.97 -6.69 -0.74
N MET A 94 -1.97 -6.79 0.13
CA MET A 94 -0.88 -7.78 0.00
C MET A 94 -1.09 -9.02 0.87
N ARG A 95 -2.11 -9.02 1.73
CA ARG A 95 -2.44 -10.10 2.67
C ARG A 95 -3.95 -10.27 2.78
N ASN A 96 -4.38 -11.44 3.23
CA ASN A 96 -5.78 -11.71 3.52
C ASN A 96 -6.18 -11.08 4.86
N ILE A 97 -7.26 -10.32 4.86
CA ILE A 97 -7.86 -9.70 6.05
C ILE A 97 -9.15 -10.44 6.40
N ASP A 98 -10.07 -10.52 5.45
CA ASP A 98 -11.35 -11.21 5.60
C ASP A 98 -11.80 -11.77 4.25
N HIS A 99 -11.74 -13.09 4.11
CA HIS A 99 -12.15 -13.79 2.91
C HIS A 99 -13.66 -13.72 2.66
N LEU A 100 -14.49 -13.59 3.70
CA LEU A 100 -15.94 -13.54 3.56
C LEU A 100 -16.41 -12.20 2.97
N SER A 101 -15.60 -11.16 3.15
CA SER A 101 -15.86 -9.79 2.67
C SER A 101 -15.05 -9.42 1.42
N ASP A 102 -14.46 -10.39 0.73
CA ASP A 102 -13.56 -10.19 -0.43
C ASP A 102 -12.31 -9.33 -0.14
N LEU A 103 -11.86 -9.25 1.11
CA LEU A 103 -10.66 -8.53 1.52
C LEU A 103 -9.46 -9.48 1.54
N CYS A 104 -9.09 -9.97 0.37
CA CYS A 104 -7.97 -10.89 0.18
C CYS A 104 -6.80 -10.26 -0.59
N ASN A 105 -5.67 -10.96 -0.64
CA ASN A 105 -4.52 -10.54 -1.42
C ASN A 105 -4.91 -10.30 -2.88
N GLY A 106 -4.52 -9.15 -3.43
CA GLY A 106 -4.89 -8.71 -4.78
C GLY A 106 -6.15 -7.86 -4.86
N THR A 107 -6.97 -7.78 -3.81
CA THR A 107 -8.15 -6.90 -3.80
C THR A 107 -7.70 -5.44 -3.93
N ARG A 108 -8.31 -4.73 -4.89
CA ARG A 108 -8.03 -3.32 -5.15
C ARG A 108 -9.04 -2.45 -4.41
N LEU A 109 -8.54 -1.45 -3.71
CA LEU A 109 -9.33 -0.54 -2.89
C LEU A 109 -9.01 0.91 -3.27
N MET A 110 -9.95 1.82 -3.08
CA MET A 110 -9.72 3.26 -3.14
C MET A 110 -9.68 3.83 -1.73
N VAL A 111 -8.62 4.55 -1.40
CA VAL A 111 -8.49 5.21 -0.09
C VAL A 111 -9.52 6.32 0.04
N THR A 112 -10.37 6.26 1.06
CA THR A 112 -11.40 7.28 1.33
C THR A 112 -11.02 8.18 2.51
N LYS A 113 -10.31 7.66 3.53
CA LYS A 113 -9.81 8.43 4.67
C LYS A 113 -8.50 7.86 5.23
N LEU A 114 -7.72 8.73 5.87
CA LEU A 114 -6.43 8.43 6.47
C LEU A 114 -6.36 8.99 7.90
N ALA A 115 -6.22 8.10 8.88
CA ALA A 115 -6.04 8.42 10.31
C ALA A 115 -4.75 7.77 10.84
N ASP A 116 -4.39 8.01 12.10
CA ASP A 116 -3.06 7.68 12.64
C ASP A 116 -2.76 6.18 12.60
N HIS A 117 -3.78 5.35 12.83
CA HIS A 117 -3.66 3.89 12.84
C HIS A 117 -4.74 3.19 12.02
N VAL A 118 -5.49 3.94 11.20
CA VAL A 118 -6.60 3.42 10.40
C VAL A 118 -6.54 4.01 9.00
N ILE A 119 -6.70 3.14 8.01
CA ILE A 119 -6.89 3.48 6.60
C ILE A 119 -8.29 3.03 6.25
N GLU A 120 -9.17 3.96 5.92
CA GLU A 120 -10.51 3.65 5.40
C GLU A 120 -10.41 3.56 3.88
N ALA A 121 -10.96 2.50 3.30
CA ALA A 121 -10.96 2.32 1.86
C ALA A 121 -12.22 1.58 1.38
N SER A 122 -12.59 1.82 0.13
CA SER A 122 -13.73 1.16 -0.52
C SER A 122 -13.26 0.22 -1.62
N ILE A 123 -13.96 -0.91 -1.80
CA ILE A 123 -13.62 -1.87 -2.87
C ILE A 123 -13.86 -1.21 -4.23
N LEU A 124 -12.79 -1.14 -5.04
CA LEU A 124 -12.84 -0.62 -6.40
C LEU A 124 -13.63 -1.56 -7.32
N ASN A 125 -13.34 -2.86 -7.24
CA ASN A 125 -13.86 -3.89 -8.14
C ASN A 125 -14.25 -5.16 -7.37
N GLY A 126 -15.41 -5.76 -7.66
CA GLY A 126 -15.83 -7.06 -7.09
C GLY A 126 -17.33 -7.13 -6.77
N PHE A 127 -17.80 -8.27 -6.24
CA PHE A 127 -19.20 -8.44 -5.81
C PHE A 127 -19.62 -7.45 -4.71
N ASN A 128 -18.65 -6.95 -3.95
CA ASN A 128 -18.84 -6.03 -2.82
C ASN A 128 -18.44 -4.58 -3.14
N GLN A 129 -18.47 -4.16 -4.41
CA GLN A 129 -18.13 -2.80 -4.84
C GLN A 129 -18.88 -1.72 -4.02
N GLY A 130 -18.14 -0.69 -3.59
CA GLY A 130 -18.70 0.46 -2.86
C GLY A 130 -18.98 0.23 -1.36
N LYS A 131 -18.65 -0.94 -0.80
CA LYS A 131 -18.64 -1.11 0.66
C LYS A 131 -17.37 -0.50 1.26
N ASN A 132 -17.54 0.22 2.35
CA ASN A 132 -16.43 0.75 3.15
C ASN A 132 -16.01 -0.30 4.19
N SER A 133 -14.71 -0.46 4.37
CA SER A 133 -14.08 -1.35 5.37
C SER A 133 -13.14 -0.56 6.26
#